data_AF-A0A166SQP9-F1
#
_entry.id   AF-A0A166SQP9-F1
#
_cell.length_a   1.000
_cell.length_b   1.000
_cell.length_c   1.000
_cell.angle_alpha   90.00
_cell.angle_beta   90.00
_cell.angle_gamma   90.00
#
_symmetry.space_group_name_H-M   'P 1'
#
loop_
_entity.id
_entity.type
_entity.pdbx_description
1 polymer ?
#
loop_
_entity_poly.entity_id
_entity_poly.type
_entity_poly.pdbx_seq_one_letter_code
_entity_poly.pdbx_strand_id
1 'polypeptide(L)'
;MADPVGTTNSFIQQYGLLAVFVYMFLESGLLLHFVPSEVVLPFAAALLVHGPVSFVVFVAVATAGGTAGSVFVYYVFGRGGEYVLERYGTYLHLTPADLERGRRVFHRWGEGTVFFCRFLPVLRALISIPAGIAEMDVRRFVLYTASGTAVFVSALTYLAYAGTQAGTPVHRALAALVAVLTLDVQYVRSHFPVVLMGVVASVVVLVVVWTHREWIRANPLAAKAALLRVVGIVGTVLGLLFITSAMSVPVAAYSLVTWIWNDPRFFVTDLGLSPQGALVVTGVGVLFVTLVVYEGGKRIPVDVASRIGSRD
;
A
#
# COMPACT_ATOMS: atom_id res chain seq x y z
N MET A 1 32.61 23.96 -15.69
CA MET A 1 32.22 22.53 -15.74
C MET A 1 31.42 22.29 -14.47
N ALA A 2 30.09 22.23 -14.55
CA ALA A 2 29.23 22.11 -13.37
C ALA A 2 29.38 20.71 -12.77
N ASP A 3 29.68 20.62 -11.48
CA ASP A 3 29.91 19.35 -10.77
C ASP A 3 28.62 18.49 -10.79
N PRO A 4 28.59 17.35 -11.50
CA PRO A 4 27.38 16.52 -11.60
C PRO A 4 26.95 16.01 -10.23
N VAL A 5 27.91 15.70 -9.35
CA VAL A 5 27.67 15.11 -8.03
C VAL A 5 27.07 16.13 -7.05
N GLY A 6 27.53 17.39 -7.08
CA GLY A 6 26.98 18.46 -6.25
C GLY A 6 25.54 18.82 -6.61
N THR A 7 25.24 18.85 -7.91
CA THR A 7 23.91 19.18 -8.43
C THR A 7 22.89 18.05 -8.19
N THR A 8 23.32 16.79 -8.32
CA THR A 8 22.47 15.63 -7.98
C THR A 8 22.16 15.57 -6.49
N ASN A 9 23.14 15.86 -5.62
CA ASN A 9 22.93 15.86 -4.18
C ASN A 9 21.98 16.98 -3.73
N SER A 10 22.10 18.20 -4.30
CA SER A 10 21.15 19.29 -4.03
C SER A 10 19.74 18.99 -4.53
N PHE A 11 19.62 18.32 -5.69
CA PHE A 11 18.32 17.92 -6.23
C PHE A 11 17.64 16.87 -5.35
N ILE A 12 18.38 15.84 -4.93
CA ILE A 12 17.85 14.80 -4.03
C ILE A 12 17.48 15.39 -2.67
N GLN A 13 18.28 16.31 -2.13
CA GLN A 13 17.95 16.98 -0.87
C GLN A 13 16.71 17.88 -1.00
N GLN A 14 16.60 18.67 -2.07
CA GLN A 14 15.50 19.62 -2.23
C GLN A 14 14.18 18.95 -2.63
N TYR A 15 14.21 18.07 -3.63
CA TYR A 15 13.01 17.35 -4.09
C TYR A 15 12.67 16.15 -3.20
N GLY A 16 13.66 15.54 -2.55
CA GLY A 16 13.44 14.45 -1.60
C GLY A 16 12.72 14.93 -0.34
N LEU A 17 13.13 16.07 0.23
CA LEU A 17 12.41 16.67 1.37
C LEU A 17 10.99 17.10 0.99
N LEU A 18 10.80 17.69 -0.20
CA LEU A 18 9.46 18.01 -0.70
C LEU A 18 8.60 16.75 -0.89
N ALA A 19 9.17 15.68 -1.44
CA ALA A 19 8.47 14.41 -1.60
C ALA A 19 8.05 13.82 -0.24
N VAL A 20 8.91 13.89 0.78
CA VAL A 20 8.58 13.48 2.15
C VAL A 20 7.44 14.31 2.73
N PHE A 21 7.47 15.64 2.54
CA PHE A 21 6.39 16.53 2.97
C PHE A 21 5.06 16.13 2.33
N VAL A 22 5.05 15.98 1.01
CA VAL A 22 3.83 15.64 0.25
C VAL A 22 3.33 14.26 0.64
N TYR A 23 4.22 13.27 0.77
CA TYR A 23 3.85 11.93 1.23
C TYR A 23 3.20 11.97 2.61
N MET A 24 3.84 12.63 3.59
CA MET A 24 3.31 12.75 4.95
C MET A 24 1.97 13.49 4.98
N PHE A 25 1.81 14.51 4.14
CA PHE A 25 0.53 15.21 3.98
C PHE A 25 -0.56 14.30 3.44
N LEU A 26 -0.29 13.54 2.37
CA LEU A 26 -1.29 12.68 1.74
C LEU A 26 -1.67 11.49 2.62
N GLU A 27 -0.70 10.91 3.31
CA GLU A 27 -0.92 9.78 4.21
C GLU A 27 -1.67 10.22 5.48
N SER A 28 -1.23 11.28 6.17
CA SER A 28 -1.96 11.85 7.31
C SER A 28 -3.28 12.51 6.90
N GLY A 29 -3.41 12.86 5.62
CA GLY A 29 -4.61 13.37 4.98
C GLY A 29 -5.67 12.32 4.65
N LEU A 30 -5.41 11.04 4.97
CA LEU A 30 -6.25 9.87 4.61
C LEU A 30 -6.43 9.65 3.10
N LEU A 31 -5.63 10.31 2.26
CA LEU A 31 -5.67 10.15 0.80
C LEU A 31 -4.80 8.97 0.33
N LEU A 32 -3.78 8.60 1.10
CA LEU A 32 -2.80 7.56 0.78
C LEU A 32 -2.65 6.52 1.91
N HIS A 33 -3.75 5.96 2.39
CA HIS A 33 -3.73 5.00 3.51
C HIS A 33 -3.02 3.66 3.21
N PHE A 34 -2.81 3.31 1.93
CA PHE A 34 -2.25 2.01 1.55
C PHE A 34 -0.74 1.87 1.79
N VAL A 35 -0.03 2.95 2.11
CA VAL A 35 1.43 2.94 2.26
C VAL A 35 1.81 3.38 3.68
N PRO A 36 2.17 2.44 4.58
CA PRO A 36 2.52 2.75 5.96
C PRO A 36 3.84 3.53 6.08
N SER A 37 3.83 4.62 6.84
CA SER A 37 5.04 5.43 7.10
C SER A 37 6.16 4.67 7.81
N GLU A 38 5.83 3.58 8.51
CA GLU A 38 6.80 2.70 9.17
C GLU A 38 7.82 2.12 8.19
N VAL A 39 7.46 2.05 6.90
CA VAL A 39 8.34 1.59 5.83
C VAL A 39 8.97 2.77 5.10
N VAL A 40 8.16 3.78 4.76
CA VAL A 40 8.61 4.90 3.91
C VAL A 40 9.56 5.84 4.65
N LEU A 41 9.30 6.17 5.91
CA LEU A 41 10.13 7.11 6.66
C LEU A 41 11.53 6.56 6.93
N PRO A 42 11.73 5.30 7.37
CA PRO A 42 13.09 4.75 7.52
C PRO A 42 13.85 4.71 6.19
N PHE A 43 13.18 4.36 5.10
CA PHE A 43 13.78 4.34 3.77
C PHE A 43 14.20 5.75 3.32
N ALA A 44 13.29 6.73 3.42
CA ALA A 44 13.57 8.12 3.07
C ALA A 44 14.65 8.72 3.99
N ALA A 45 14.63 8.39 5.28
CA ALA A 45 15.66 8.80 6.24
C ALA A 45 17.04 8.24 5.88
N ALA A 46 17.14 6.95 5.52
CA ALA A 46 18.39 6.34 5.10
C ALA A 46 19.00 7.02 3.85
N LEU A 47 18.17 7.59 2.97
CA LEU A 47 18.61 8.29 1.76
C LEU A 47 18.91 9.77 1.97
N LEU A 48 18.20 10.44 2.88
CA LEU A 48 18.22 11.91 3.02
C LEU A 48 18.94 12.41 4.28
N VAL A 49 19.21 11.53 5.26
CA VAL A 49 19.82 11.89 6.54
C VAL A 49 21.27 11.43 6.58
N HIS A 50 22.20 12.39 6.52
CA HIS A 50 23.65 12.15 6.52
C HIS A 50 24.36 12.77 7.73
N GLY A 51 23.66 13.56 8.55
CA GLY A 51 24.19 14.19 9.76
C GLY A 51 23.11 14.91 10.60
N PRO A 52 23.51 15.55 11.71
CA PRO A 52 22.57 16.16 12.67
C PRO A 52 21.65 17.23 12.06
N VAL A 53 22.19 18.06 11.16
CA VAL A 53 21.40 19.11 10.49
C VAL A 53 20.35 18.50 9.58
N SER A 54 20.73 17.55 8.71
CA SER A 54 19.77 16.85 7.84
C SER A 54 18.73 16.04 8.62
N PHE A 55 19.08 15.53 9.81
CA PHE A 55 18.14 14.84 10.69
C PHE A 55 17.05 15.80 11.17
N VAL A 56 17.44 16.95 11.71
CA VAL A 56 16.48 17.96 12.21
C VAL A 56 15.60 18.48 11.09
N VAL A 57 16.19 18.77 9.92
CA VAL A 57 15.43 19.21 8.74
C VAL A 57 14.45 18.15 8.27
N PHE A 58 14.86 16.89 8.16
CA PHE A 58 13.98 15.79 7.77
C PHE A 58 12.80 15.64 8.73
N VAL A 59 13.08 15.62 10.04
CA VAL A 59 12.04 15.52 11.08
C VAL A 59 11.08 16.70 11.00
N ALA A 60 11.61 17.93 10.87
CA ALA A 60 10.77 19.14 10.78
C ALA A 60 9.86 19.10 9.56
N VAL A 61 10.39 18.72 8.39
CA VAL A 61 9.64 18.65 7.13
C VAL A 61 8.56 17.56 7.17
N ALA A 62 8.91 16.35 7.63
CA ALA A 62 7.96 15.25 7.77
C ALA A 62 6.87 15.57 8.80
N THR A 63 7.24 16.21 9.92
CA THR A 63 6.29 16.68 10.94
C THR A 63 5.34 17.74 10.39
N ALA A 64 5.87 18.70 9.62
CA ALA A 64 5.07 19.75 9.01
C ALA A 64 4.06 19.16 8.01
N GLY A 65 4.49 18.22 7.15
CA GLY A 65 3.62 17.51 6.21
C GLY A 65 2.52 16.73 6.91
N GLY A 66 2.87 15.92 7.91
CA GLY A 66 1.91 15.10 8.65
C GLY A 66 0.93 15.94 9.47
N THR A 67 1.40 17.05 10.05
CA THR A 67 0.55 18.01 10.76
C THR A 67 -0.43 18.70 9.81
N ALA A 68 0.05 19.16 8.66
CA ALA A 68 -0.79 19.79 7.65
C ALA A 68 -1.87 18.83 7.12
N GLY A 69 -1.51 17.57 6.85
CA GLY A 69 -2.47 16.52 6.45
C GLY A 69 -3.50 16.23 7.55
N SER A 70 -3.05 16.15 8.81
CA SER A 70 -3.94 15.97 9.96
C SER A 70 -4.92 17.13 10.15
N VAL A 71 -4.46 18.37 9.96
CA VAL A 71 -5.30 19.58 10.03
C VAL A 71 -6.31 19.61 8.89
N PHE A 72 -5.91 19.16 7.70
CA PHE A 72 -6.83 19.00 6.58
C PHE A 72 -7.99 18.06 6.94
N VAL A 73 -7.69 16.86 7.47
CA VAL A 73 -8.70 15.89 7.93
C VAL A 73 -9.55 16.47 9.06
N TYR A 74 -8.92 17.11 10.05
CA TYR A 74 -9.60 17.77 11.16
C TYR A 74 -10.71 18.71 10.67
N TYR A 75 -10.41 19.56 9.69
CA TYR A 75 -11.41 20.48 9.15
C TYR A 75 -12.43 19.82 8.23
N VAL A 76 -12.02 18.88 7.39
CA VAL A 76 -12.92 18.16 6.48
C VAL A 76 -13.99 17.40 7.27
N PHE A 77 -13.62 16.72 8.35
CA PHE A 77 -14.55 15.96 9.17
C PHE A 77 -15.24 16.83 10.25
N GLY A 78 -14.54 17.83 10.80
CA GLY A 78 -15.11 18.73 11.81
C GLY A 78 -16.17 19.68 11.24
N ARG A 79 -15.92 20.29 10.07
CA ARG A 79 -16.91 21.16 9.39
C ARG A 79 -17.87 20.40 8.48
N GLY A 80 -17.45 19.23 7.97
CA GLY A 80 -18.26 18.38 7.12
C GLY A 80 -19.33 17.58 7.86
N GLY A 81 -19.20 17.45 9.19
CA GLY A 81 -20.19 16.85 10.07
C GLY A 81 -20.67 15.46 9.64
N GLU A 82 -21.95 15.18 9.89
CA GLU A 82 -22.62 13.92 9.51
C GLU A 82 -22.64 13.71 7.98
N TYR A 83 -22.71 14.78 7.18
CA TYR A 83 -22.78 14.70 5.71
C TYR A 83 -21.55 14.05 5.06
N VAL A 84 -20.34 14.41 5.53
CA VAL A 84 -19.10 13.79 5.03
C VAL A 84 -18.97 12.33 5.52
N LEU A 85 -19.51 12.03 6.70
CA LEU A 85 -19.54 10.67 7.24
C LEU A 85 -20.55 9.76 6.57
N GLU A 86 -21.72 10.25 6.17
CA GLU A 86 -22.66 9.46 5.36
C GLU A 86 -22.07 9.15 3.97
N ARG A 87 -21.33 10.10 3.39
CA ARG A 87 -20.77 9.96 2.04
C ARG A 87 -19.45 9.19 1.98
N TYR A 88 -18.57 9.36 2.97
CA TYR A 88 -17.23 8.75 3.03
C TYR A 88 -17.04 7.74 4.19
N GLY A 89 -17.96 7.65 5.15
CA GLY A 89 -17.89 6.69 6.25
C GLY A 89 -17.94 5.24 5.79
N THR A 90 -18.62 4.95 4.68
CA THR A 90 -18.58 3.63 4.03
C THR A 90 -17.19 3.28 3.51
N TYR A 91 -16.39 4.25 3.06
CA TYR A 91 -15.01 4.03 2.61
C TYR A 91 -14.03 3.87 3.77
N LEU A 92 -14.28 4.51 4.91
CA LEU A 92 -13.45 4.43 6.12
C LEU A 92 -13.93 3.37 7.12
N HIS A 93 -14.99 2.62 6.79
CA HIS A 93 -15.69 1.69 7.70
C HIS A 93 -16.08 2.31 9.05
N LEU A 94 -16.40 3.61 9.06
CA LEU A 94 -16.81 4.33 10.28
C LEU A 94 -18.32 4.27 10.43
N THR A 95 -18.80 3.69 11.54
CA THR A 95 -20.23 3.72 11.88
C THR A 95 -20.57 4.94 12.76
N PRO A 96 -21.83 5.39 12.79
CA PRO A 96 -22.29 6.42 13.73
C PRO A 96 -22.00 6.06 15.20
N ALA A 97 -22.02 4.77 15.54
CA ALA A 97 -21.66 4.28 16.87
C ALA A 97 -20.16 4.48 17.21
N ASP A 98 -19.28 4.43 16.21
CA ASP A 98 -17.84 4.69 16.37
C ASP A 98 -17.56 6.17 16.59
N LEU A 99 -18.36 7.05 15.99
CA LEU A 99 -18.30 8.50 16.24
C LEU A 99 -18.65 8.84 17.68
N GLU A 100 -19.73 8.26 18.18
CA GLU A 100 -20.18 8.47 19.55
C GLU A 100 -19.18 7.83 20.55
N ARG A 101 -18.55 6.72 20.19
CA ARG A 101 -17.37 6.22 20.92
C ARG A 101 -16.21 7.20 20.89
N GLY A 102 -15.89 7.79 19.74
CA GLY A 102 -14.84 8.78 19.58
C GLY A 102 -15.06 10.00 20.48
N ARG A 103 -16.28 10.54 20.50
CA ARG A 103 -16.69 11.63 21.41
C ARG A 103 -16.54 11.23 22.88
N ARG A 104 -17.03 10.05 23.27
CA ARG A 104 -16.89 9.57 24.66
C ARG A 104 -15.45 9.35 25.08
N VAL A 105 -14.59 8.84 24.20
CA VAL A 105 -13.15 8.69 24.46
C VAL A 105 -12.50 10.06 24.65
N PHE A 106 -12.83 11.03 23.79
CA PHE A 106 -12.34 12.40 23.91
C PHE A 106 -12.81 13.08 25.20
N HIS A 107 -14.06 12.86 25.59
CA HIS A 107 -14.65 13.40 26.83
C HIS A 107 -14.07 12.74 28.09
N ARG A 108 -13.63 11.48 28.01
CA ARG A 108 -13.07 10.71 29.14
C ARG A 108 -11.58 10.92 29.33
N TRP A 109 -10.80 10.95 28.24
CA TRP A 109 -9.33 10.99 28.27
C TRP A 109 -8.78 12.38 27.91
N GLY A 110 -9.64 13.29 27.45
CA GLY A 110 -9.31 14.66 27.14
C GLY A 110 -8.48 14.83 25.86
N GLU A 111 -8.11 16.08 25.62
CA GLU A 111 -7.36 16.55 24.45
C GLU A 111 -5.97 15.88 24.28
N GLY A 112 -5.36 15.42 25.37
CA GLY A 112 -4.06 14.74 25.36
C GLY A 112 -4.07 13.40 24.61
N THR A 113 -5.25 12.81 24.40
CA THR A 113 -5.42 11.56 23.61
C THR A 113 -4.84 11.71 22.20
N VAL A 114 -4.93 12.91 21.62
CA VAL A 114 -4.38 13.24 20.28
C VAL A 114 -2.87 13.04 20.20
N PHE A 115 -2.16 13.29 21.29
CA PHE A 115 -0.72 13.08 21.37
C PHE A 115 -0.39 11.58 21.47
N PHE A 116 -1.05 10.85 22.38
CA PHE A 116 -0.76 9.44 22.61
C PHE A 116 -1.17 8.53 21.45
N CYS A 117 -2.31 8.79 20.82
CA CYS A 117 -2.75 8.03 19.66
C CYS A 117 -1.81 8.18 18.46
N ARG A 118 -0.96 9.22 18.43
CA ARG A 118 0.02 9.39 17.35
C ARG A 118 1.17 8.39 17.37
N PHE A 119 1.39 7.70 18.48
CA PHE A 119 2.37 6.62 18.57
C PHE A 119 1.86 5.29 17.99
N LEU A 120 0.55 5.19 17.73
CA LEU A 120 -0.07 3.97 17.24
C LEU A 120 -0.30 4.09 15.72
N PRO A 121 0.38 3.27 14.88
CA PRO A 121 0.38 3.34 13.41
C PRO A 121 -0.98 3.58 12.75
N VAL A 122 -1.98 2.80 13.17
CA VAL A 122 -3.34 2.87 12.61
C VAL A 122 -4.14 4.05 13.18
N LEU A 123 -3.98 4.31 14.48
CA LEU A 123 -4.78 5.33 15.16
C LEU A 123 -4.28 6.75 14.89
N ARG A 124 -3.01 6.94 14.51
CA ARG A 124 -2.42 8.28 14.34
C ARG A 124 -3.05 9.11 13.23
N ALA A 125 -3.47 8.48 12.13
CA ALA A 125 -4.13 9.18 11.03
C ALA A 125 -5.62 9.37 11.34
N LEU A 126 -6.23 8.37 12.01
CA LEU A 126 -7.66 8.36 12.32
C LEU A 126 -8.05 9.32 13.45
N ILE A 127 -7.15 9.61 14.41
CA ILE A 127 -7.45 10.48 15.57
C ILE A 127 -7.84 11.91 15.19
N SER A 128 -7.47 12.36 13.99
CA SER A 128 -7.86 13.66 13.44
C SER A 128 -9.38 13.78 13.20
N ILE A 129 -10.06 12.67 12.90
CA ILE A 129 -11.51 12.61 12.67
C ILE A 129 -12.31 12.89 13.96
N PRO A 130 -12.17 12.10 15.05
CA PRO A 130 -12.92 12.36 16.28
C PRO A 130 -12.52 13.69 16.92
N ALA A 131 -11.27 14.14 16.77
CA ALA A 131 -10.85 15.46 17.24
C ALA A 131 -11.60 16.59 16.52
N GLY A 132 -11.79 16.48 15.19
CA GLY A 132 -12.58 17.44 14.41
C GLY A 132 -14.04 17.47 14.81
N ILE A 133 -14.66 16.30 15.01
CA ILE A 133 -16.08 16.14 15.35
C ILE A 133 -16.39 16.56 16.80
N ALA A 134 -15.40 16.47 17.68
CA ALA A 134 -15.46 16.96 19.04
C ALA A 134 -15.17 18.47 19.16
N GLU A 135 -14.96 19.17 18.03
CA GLU A 135 -14.68 20.61 17.98
C GLU A 135 -13.54 21.05 18.92
N MET A 136 -12.47 20.26 18.97
CA MET A 136 -11.30 20.58 19.77
C MET A 136 -10.70 21.94 19.39
N ASP A 137 -10.10 22.68 20.33
CA ASP A 137 -9.36 23.89 19.96
C ASP A 137 -8.25 23.55 18.94
N VAL A 138 -8.28 24.22 17.79
CA VAL A 138 -7.38 23.93 16.67
C VAL A 138 -5.91 24.14 17.05
N ARG A 139 -5.60 25.12 17.89
CA ARG A 139 -4.22 25.38 18.29
C ARG A 139 -3.70 24.23 19.15
N ARG A 140 -4.50 23.75 20.09
CA ARG A 140 -4.16 22.57 20.89
C ARG A 140 -4.06 21.32 20.03
N PHE A 141 -4.96 21.13 19.06
CA PHE A 141 -4.88 20.01 18.13
C PHE A 141 -3.56 20.02 17.37
N VAL A 142 -3.18 21.17 16.79
CA VAL A 142 -1.91 21.32 16.06
C VAL A 142 -0.72 21.07 16.97
N LEU A 143 -0.72 21.57 18.20
CA LEU A 143 0.38 21.37 19.15
C LEU A 143 0.57 19.89 19.53
N TYR A 144 -0.50 19.19 19.92
CA TYR A 144 -0.43 17.76 20.24
C TYR A 144 -0.11 16.92 19.01
N THR A 145 -0.58 17.35 17.84
CA THR A 145 -0.31 16.71 16.56
C THR A 145 1.15 16.83 16.16
N ALA A 146 1.68 18.04 16.16
CA ALA A 146 3.04 18.32 15.75
C ALA A 146 4.02 17.67 16.71
N SER A 147 3.78 17.75 18.03
CA SER A 147 4.64 17.10 19.03
C SER A 147 4.61 15.58 18.91
N GLY A 148 3.42 14.96 18.80
CA GLY A 148 3.31 13.51 18.65
C GLY A 148 3.95 12.99 17.36
N THR A 149 3.70 13.69 16.25
CA THR A 149 4.32 13.38 14.95
C THR A 149 5.83 13.56 15.00
N ALA A 150 6.33 14.64 15.61
CA ALA A 150 7.75 14.91 15.73
C ALA A 150 8.47 13.80 16.51
N VAL A 151 7.92 13.35 17.64
CA VAL A 151 8.51 12.27 18.43
C VAL A 151 8.51 10.96 17.64
N PHE A 152 7.39 10.63 16.97
CA PHE A 152 7.29 9.41 16.18
C PHE A 152 8.27 9.39 15.00
N VAL A 153 8.31 10.48 14.22
CA VAL A 153 9.24 10.62 13.09
C VAL A 153 10.67 10.59 13.61
N SER A 154 10.99 11.32 14.68
CA SER A 154 12.34 11.31 15.27
C SER A 154 12.75 9.91 15.69
N ALA A 155 11.86 9.14 16.30
CA ALA A 155 12.14 7.77 16.71
C ALA A 155 12.43 6.86 15.51
N LEU A 156 11.63 6.93 14.43
CA LEU A 156 11.87 6.15 13.21
C LEU A 156 13.12 6.59 12.46
N THR A 157 13.34 7.90 12.31
CA THR A 157 14.55 8.45 11.69
C THR A 157 15.79 8.08 12.49
N TYR A 158 15.71 8.12 13.83
CA TYR A 158 16.80 7.70 14.70
C TYR A 158 17.04 6.20 14.59
N LEU A 159 15.99 5.38 14.55
CA LEU A 159 16.11 3.93 14.37
C LEU A 159 16.72 3.58 13.01
N ALA A 160 16.40 4.32 11.95
CA ALA A 160 17.03 4.18 10.65
C ALA A 160 18.50 4.61 10.67
N TYR A 161 18.80 5.75 11.30
CA TYR A 161 20.16 6.29 11.42
C TYR A 161 21.06 5.43 12.31
N ALA A 162 20.62 5.05 13.51
CA ALA A 162 21.33 4.18 14.44
C ALA A 162 21.37 2.72 13.95
N GLY A 163 20.34 2.29 13.25
CA GLY A 163 20.26 1.00 12.58
C GLY A 163 21.22 0.84 11.41
N THR A 164 22.02 1.85 11.06
CA THR A 164 23.14 1.71 10.12
C THR A 164 24.38 1.04 10.75
N GLN A 165 24.42 0.86 12.08
CA GLN A 165 25.51 0.16 12.74
C GLN A 165 25.44 -1.36 12.50
N ALA A 166 26.47 -1.89 11.83
CA ALA A 166 26.57 -3.29 11.45
C ALA A 166 26.47 -4.23 12.66
N GLY A 167 25.66 -5.29 12.55
CA GLY A 167 25.58 -6.39 13.51
C GLY A 167 24.32 -6.44 14.39
N THR A 168 23.54 -5.36 14.48
CA THR A 168 22.28 -5.38 15.25
C THR A 168 21.15 -6.13 14.52
N PRO A 169 20.19 -6.74 15.23
CA PRO A 169 19.00 -7.34 14.60
C PRO A 169 18.17 -6.32 13.80
N VAL A 170 18.13 -5.07 14.28
CA VAL A 170 17.46 -3.95 13.63
C VAL A 170 18.16 -3.58 12.31
N HIS A 171 19.49 -3.55 12.29
CA HIS A 171 20.26 -3.34 11.05
C HIS A 171 19.95 -4.42 10.00
N ARG A 172 19.90 -5.70 10.41
CA ARG A 172 19.58 -6.79 9.48
C ARG A 172 18.16 -6.69 8.92
N ALA A 173 17.19 -6.38 9.77
CA ALA A 173 15.80 -6.19 9.33
C ALA A 173 15.67 -4.99 8.37
N LEU A 174 16.31 -3.87 8.71
CA LEU A 174 16.32 -2.67 7.86
C LEU A 174 17.06 -2.91 6.54
N ALA A 175 18.22 -3.56 6.56
CA ALA A 175 18.99 -3.89 5.37
C ALA A 175 18.23 -4.85 4.45
N ALA A 176 17.55 -5.86 4.99
CA ALA A 176 16.71 -6.76 4.22
C ALA A 176 15.52 -6.02 3.59
N LEU A 177 14.84 -5.16 4.36
CA LEU A 177 13.74 -4.34 3.86
C LEU A 177 14.21 -3.39 2.75
N VAL A 178 15.31 -2.68 2.95
CA VAL A 178 15.91 -1.79 1.94
C VAL A 178 16.31 -2.59 0.71
N ALA A 179 16.93 -3.77 0.85
CA ALA A 179 17.30 -4.63 -0.27
C ALA A 179 16.07 -5.04 -1.10
N VAL A 180 15.00 -5.50 -0.44
CA VAL A 180 13.73 -5.85 -1.12
C VAL A 180 13.16 -4.63 -1.86
N LEU A 181 13.06 -3.48 -1.18
CA LEU A 181 12.54 -2.25 -1.79
C LEU A 181 13.40 -1.79 -2.97
N THR A 182 14.73 -1.94 -2.89
CA THR A 182 15.61 -1.60 -4.01
C THR A 182 15.41 -2.53 -5.21
N LEU A 183 15.19 -3.83 -4.97
CA LEU A 183 14.86 -4.79 -6.02
C LEU A 183 13.51 -4.45 -6.66
N ASP A 184 12.49 -4.11 -5.87
CA ASP A 184 11.18 -3.71 -6.36
C ASP A 184 11.25 -2.43 -7.18
N VAL A 185 11.96 -1.41 -6.69
CA VAL A 185 12.15 -0.14 -7.43
C VAL A 185 12.90 -0.36 -8.74
N GLN A 186 13.94 -1.20 -8.74
CA GLN A 186 14.66 -1.58 -9.95
C GLN A 186 13.77 -2.33 -10.93
N TYR A 187 12.95 -3.25 -10.44
CA TYR A 187 11.98 -3.99 -11.23
C TYR A 187 10.94 -3.05 -11.87
N VAL A 188 10.35 -2.15 -11.09
CA VAL A 188 9.39 -1.15 -11.58
C VAL A 188 10.02 -0.23 -12.63
N ARG A 189 11.28 0.19 -12.43
CA ARG A 189 12.00 1.01 -13.42
C ARG A 189 12.28 0.26 -14.72
N SER A 190 12.69 -1.00 -14.63
CA SER A 190 13.04 -1.82 -15.80
C SER A 190 11.81 -2.37 -16.54
N HIS A 191 10.68 -2.51 -15.85
CA HIS A 191 9.43 -3.09 -16.38
C HIS A 191 8.25 -2.13 -16.22
N PHE A 192 8.49 -0.81 -16.30
CA PHE A 192 7.47 0.22 -16.11
C PHE A 192 6.18 -0.02 -16.92
N PRO A 193 6.22 -0.43 -18.21
CA PRO A 193 4.99 -0.70 -18.98
C PRO A 193 4.17 -1.86 -18.40
N VAL A 194 4.83 -2.91 -17.92
CA VAL A 194 4.18 -4.10 -17.34
C VAL A 194 3.51 -3.73 -16.02
N VAL A 195 4.22 -2.98 -15.17
CA VAL A 195 3.69 -2.50 -13.89
C VAL A 195 2.49 -1.58 -14.12
N LEU A 196 2.59 -0.65 -15.06
CA LEU A 196 1.51 0.26 -15.42
C LEU A 196 0.27 -0.51 -15.91
N MET A 197 0.44 -1.48 -16.80
CA MET A 197 -0.65 -2.35 -17.26
C MET A 197 -1.30 -3.11 -16.11
N GLY A 198 -0.50 -3.67 -15.19
CA GLY A 198 -0.98 -4.36 -14.00
C GLY A 198 -1.82 -3.45 -13.10
N VAL A 199 -1.31 -2.24 -12.80
CA VAL A 199 -2.02 -1.23 -12.00
C VAL A 199 -3.33 -0.84 -12.68
N VAL A 200 -3.31 -0.55 -13.98
CA VAL A 200 -4.51 -0.20 -14.75
C VAL A 200 -5.52 -1.35 -14.70
N ALA A 201 -5.10 -2.60 -14.92
CA ALA A 201 -5.96 -3.76 -14.84
C ALA A 201 -6.59 -3.93 -13.44
N SER A 202 -5.79 -3.76 -12.37
CA SER A 202 -6.29 -3.79 -10.99
C SER A 202 -7.31 -2.69 -10.71
N VAL A 203 -7.04 -1.45 -11.15
CA VAL A 203 -7.97 -0.32 -11.01
C VAL A 203 -9.26 -0.60 -11.77
N VAL A 204 -9.19 -1.11 -13.00
CA VAL A 204 -10.37 -1.48 -13.79
C VAL A 204 -11.18 -2.56 -13.06
N VAL A 205 -10.55 -3.61 -12.55
CA VAL A 205 -11.22 -4.66 -11.77
C VAL A 205 -11.90 -4.07 -10.53
N LEU A 206 -11.20 -3.21 -9.77
CA LEU A 206 -11.76 -2.56 -8.60
C LEU A 206 -12.96 -1.67 -8.94
N VAL A 207 -12.88 -0.89 -10.02
CA VAL A 207 -13.97 -0.05 -10.51
C VAL A 207 -15.16 -0.91 -10.94
N VAL A 208 -14.94 -2.00 -11.66
CA VAL A 208 -16.00 -2.94 -12.06
C VAL A 208 -16.67 -3.57 -10.84
N VAL A 209 -15.88 -4.07 -9.88
CA VAL A 209 -16.40 -4.65 -8.63
C VAL A 209 -17.16 -3.61 -7.82
N TRP A 210 -16.66 -2.38 -7.74
CA TRP A 210 -17.30 -1.28 -7.03
C TRP A 210 -18.63 -0.87 -7.67
N THR A 211 -18.64 -0.65 -8.99
CA THR A 211 -19.84 -0.27 -9.75
C THR A 211 -20.92 -1.33 -9.69
N HIS A 212 -20.53 -2.62 -9.66
CA HIS A 212 -21.46 -3.75 -9.62
C HIS A 212 -21.67 -4.31 -8.21
N ARG A 213 -21.20 -3.63 -7.16
CA ARG A 213 -21.22 -4.14 -5.78
C ARG A 213 -22.62 -4.52 -5.29
N GLU A 214 -23.65 -3.78 -5.71
CA GLU A 214 -25.04 -4.02 -5.30
C GLU A 214 -25.60 -5.28 -5.97
N TRP A 215 -25.31 -5.46 -7.27
CA TRP A 215 -25.67 -6.68 -8.00
C TRP A 215 -24.93 -7.90 -7.46
N ILE A 216 -23.63 -7.77 -7.15
CA ILE A 216 -22.81 -8.85 -6.57
C ILE A 216 -23.37 -9.28 -5.20
N ARG A 217 -23.78 -8.33 -4.36
CA ARG A 217 -24.42 -8.61 -3.07
C ARG A 217 -25.78 -9.29 -3.23
N ALA A 218 -26.56 -8.87 -4.23
CA ALA A 218 -27.88 -9.45 -4.51
C ALA A 218 -27.82 -10.85 -5.14
N ASN A 219 -26.78 -11.14 -5.95
CA ASN A 219 -26.65 -12.40 -6.71
C ASN A 219 -25.28 -13.07 -6.50
N PRO A 220 -24.96 -13.53 -5.27
CA PRO A 220 -23.63 -14.04 -4.95
C PRO A 220 -23.26 -15.30 -5.74
N LEU A 221 -24.23 -16.17 -6.04
CA LEU A 221 -24.01 -17.39 -6.84
C LEU A 221 -23.70 -17.06 -8.31
N ALA A 222 -24.42 -16.10 -8.91
CA ALA A 222 -24.20 -15.69 -10.29
C ALA A 222 -22.87 -14.95 -10.44
N ALA A 223 -22.52 -14.07 -9.48
CA ALA A 223 -21.24 -13.38 -9.45
C ALA A 223 -20.06 -14.35 -9.35
N LYS A 224 -20.16 -15.36 -8.47
CA LYS A 224 -19.17 -16.43 -8.35
C LYS A 224 -19.01 -17.22 -9.65
N ALA A 225 -20.12 -17.61 -10.28
CA ALA A 225 -20.08 -18.33 -11.54
C ALA A 225 -19.45 -17.50 -12.67
N ALA A 226 -19.77 -16.21 -12.75
CA ALA A 226 -19.17 -15.29 -13.71
C ALA A 226 -17.65 -15.15 -13.49
N LEU A 227 -17.21 -14.97 -12.24
CA LEU A 227 -15.80 -14.89 -11.89
C LEU A 227 -15.05 -16.17 -12.28
N LEU A 228 -15.59 -17.34 -11.93
CA LEU A 228 -14.97 -18.63 -12.27
C LEU A 228 -14.87 -18.82 -13.79
N ARG A 229 -15.87 -18.39 -14.56
CA ARG A 229 -15.81 -18.42 -16.04
C ARG A 229 -14.71 -17.52 -16.58
N VAL A 230 -14.60 -16.29 -16.07
CA VAL A 230 -13.55 -15.35 -16.49
C VAL A 230 -12.16 -15.92 -16.19
N VAL A 231 -11.94 -16.42 -14.97
CA VAL A 231 -10.67 -17.06 -14.57
C VAL A 231 -10.37 -18.28 -15.45
N GLY A 232 -11.38 -19.12 -15.71
CA GLY A 232 -11.27 -20.29 -16.57
C GLY A 232 -10.86 -19.95 -18.01
N ILE A 233 -11.52 -18.97 -18.62
CA ILE A 233 -11.22 -18.52 -19.99
C ILE A 233 -9.82 -17.93 -20.06
N VAL A 234 -9.50 -16.98 -19.16
CA VAL A 234 -8.20 -16.30 -19.15
C VAL A 234 -7.06 -17.30 -18.93
N GLY A 235 -7.19 -18.19 -17.95
CA GLY A 235 -6.17 -19.19 -17.67
C GLY A 235 -5.98 -20.19 -18.81
N THR A 236 -7.07 -20.59 -19.48
CA THR A 236 -7.00 -21.49 -20.64
C THR A 236 -6.29 -20.82 -21.82
N VAL A 237 -6.67 -19.58 -22.14
CA VAL A 237 -6.04 -18.80 -23.23
C VAL A 237 -4.55 -18.60 -22.95
N LEU A 238 -4.19 -18.23 -21.72
CA LEU A 238 -2.79 -18.05 -21.34
C LEU A 238 -2.01 -19.36 -21.47
N GLY A 239 -2.52 -20.47 -20.92
CA GLY A 239 -1.86 -21.77 -21.02
C GLY A 239 -1.63 -22.23 -22.45
N LEU A 240 -2.63 -22.07 -23.33
CA LEU A 240 -2.49 -22.35 -24.77
C LEU A 240 -1.47 -21.43 -25.45
N LEU A 241 -1.46 -20.15 -25.08
CA LEU A 241 -0.50 -19.18 -25.62
C LEU A 241 0.94 -19.54 -25.24
N PHE A 242 1.18 -20.00 -24.01
CA PHE A 242 2.49 -20.51 -23.60
C PHE A 242 2.94 -21.73 -24.42
N ILE A 243 2.04 -22.71 -24.60
CA ILE A 243 2.33 -23.94 -25.36
C ILE A 243 2.60 -23.63 -26.83
N THR A 244 1.75 -22.83 -27.46
CA THR A 244 1.90 -22.42 -28.87
C THR A 244 3.14 -21.55 -29.10
N SER A 245 3.47 -20.67 -28.16
CA SER A 245 4.70 -19.87 -28.22
C SER A 245 5.97 -20.70 -28.03
N ALA A 246 5.90 -21.79 -27.26
CA ALA A 246 6.99 -22.75 -27.11
C ALA A 246 7.30 -23.49 -28.42
N MET A 247 6.30 -23.69 -29.27
CA MET A 247 6.45 -24.38 -30.56
C MET A 247 6.85 -23.45 -31.70
N SER A 248 6.41 -22.20 -31.68
CA SER A 248 6.64 -21.24 -32.78
C SER A 248 7.94 -20.45 -32.62
N VAL A 249 8.14 -19.77 -31.49
CA VAL A 249 9.27 -18.85 -31.26
C VAL A 249 9.83 -18.96 -29.84
N PRO A 250 10.37 -20.12 -29.45
CA PRO A 250 10.65 -20.44 -28.04
C PRO A 250 11.67 -19.54 -27.36
N VAL A 251 12.73 -19.13 -28.08
CA VAL A 251 13.77 -18.27 -27.49
C VAL A 251 13.22 -16.86 -27.22
N ALA A 252 12.46 -16.31 -28.18
CA ALA A 252 11.84 -14.99 -28.06
C ALA A 252 10.68 -14.97 -27.06
N ALA A 253 9.88 -16.04 -27.03
CA ALA A 253 8.81 -16.21 -26.05
C ALA A 253 9.37 -16.33 -24.64
N TYR A 254 10.44 -17.10 -24.45
CA TYR A 254 11.09 -17.27 -23.16
C TYR A 254 11.75 -15.98 -22.68
N SER A 255 12.42 -15.23 -23.55
CA SER A 255 13.01 -13.94 -23.17
C SER A 255 11.93 -12.91 -22.81
N LEU A 256 10.81 -12.86 -23.53
CA LEU A 256 9.68 -11.99 -23.22
C LEU A 256 9.03 -12.37 -21.88
N VAL A 257 8.81 -13.66 -21.65
CA VAL A 257 8.24 -14.17 -20.39
C VAL A 257 9.16 -13.88 -19.22
N THR A 258 10.47 -14.13 -19.36
CA THR A 258 11.46 -13.87 -18.29
C THR A 258 11.80 -12.40 -18.10
N TRP A 259 11.43 -11.55 -19.06
CA TRP A 259 11.41 -10.10 -18.89
C TRP A 259 10.17 -9.70 -18.07
N ILE A 260 8.98 -10.21 -18.40
CA ILE A 260 7.74 -9.89 -17.66
C ILE A 260 7.72 -10.49 -16.24
N TRP A 261 8.29 -11.68 -16.05
CA TRP A 261 8.19 -12.45 -14.82
C TRP A 261 9.44 -13.30 -14.65
N ASN A 262 10.17 -13.12 -13.55
CA ASN A 262 11.52 -13.69 -13.41
C ASN A 262 11.54 -15.19 -13.05
N ASP A 263 10.44 -15.75 -12.52
CA ASP A 263 10.37 -17.13 -12.00
C ASP A 263 10.66 -18.23 -13.04
N PRO A 264 10.30 -18.11 -14.34
CA PRO A 264 10.62 -19.13 -15.34
C PRO A 264 12.12 -19.32 -15.60
N ARG A 265 12.98 -18.45 -15.04
CA ARG A 265 14.44 -18.65 -15.02
C ARG A 265 14.83 -19.87 -14.20
N PHE A 266 14.13 -20.14 -13.09
CA PHE A 266 14.37 -21.30 -12.21
C PHE A 266 14.41 -22.62 -12.99
N PHE A 267 13.48 -22.82 -13.92
CA PHE A 267 13.39 -24.04 -14.73
C PHE A 267 14.63 -24.26 -15.61
N VAL A 268 15.30 -23.19 -16.05
CA VAL A 268 16.47 -23.27 -16.93
C VAL A 268 17.77 -23.23 -16.12
N THR A 269 17.86 -22.40 -15.07
CA THR A 269 19.06 -22.24 -14.26
C THR A 269 19.28 -23.38 -13.27
N ASP A 270 18.22 -23.85 -12.61
CA ASP A 270 18.34 -24.79 -11.49
C ASP A 270 17.94 -26.22 -11.88
N LEU A 271 16.98 -26.37 -12.80
CA LEU A 271 16.52 -27.67 -13.29
C LEU A 271 17.14 -28.09 -14.64
N GLY A 272 17.93 -27.21 -15.28
CA GLY A 272 18.64 -27.50 -16.53
C GLY A 272 17.73 -27.74 -17.74
N LEU A 273 16.46 -27.31 -17.69
CA LEU A 273 15.54 -27.47 -18.82
C LEU A 273 15.88 -26.52 -19.97
N SER A 274 15.52 -26.91 -21.19
CA SER A 274 15.58 -25.99 -22.32
C SER A 274 14.52 -24.89 -22.19
N PRO A 275 14.70 -23.70 -22.81
CA PRO A 275 13.68 -22.64 -22.84
C PRO A 275 12.32 -23.11 -23.35
N GLN A 276 12.32 -24.05 -24.31
CA GLN A 276 11.12 -24.73 -24.81
C GLN A 276 10.45 -25.55 -23.70
N GLY A 277 11.21 -26.39 -22.99
CA GLY A 277 10.71 -27.20 -21.88
C GLY A 277 10.13 -26.35 -20.75
N ALA A 278 10.79 -25.24 -20.40
CA ALA A 278 10.30 -24.31 -19.39
C ALA A 278 8.95 -23.69 -19.77
N LEU A 279 8.76 -23.26 -21.02
CA LEU A 279 7.48 -22.71 -21.51
C LEU A 279 6.37 -23.76 -21.53
N VAL A 280 6.66 -24.99 -21.96
CA VAL A 280 5.67 -26.08 -21.99
C VAL A 280 5.23 -26.45 -20.58
N VAL A 281 6.18 -26.63 -19.65
CA VAL A 281 5.88 -26.93 -18.24
C VAL A 281 5.05 -25.81 -17.61
N THR A 282 5.40 -24.55 -17.88
CA THR A 282 4.64 -23.39 -17.39
C THR A 282 3.22 -23.38 -17.97
N GLY A 283 3.06 -23.59 -19.28
CA GLY A 283 1.75 -23.62 -19.94
C GLY A 283 0.85 -24.74 -19.42
N VAL A 284 1.39 -25.96 -19.27
CA VAL A 284 0.68 -27.11 -18.69
C VAL A 284 0.31 -26.84 -17.23
N GLY A 285 1.22 -26.24 -16.46
CA GLY A 285 0.94 -25.84 -15.07
C GLY A 285 -0.20 -24.84 -14.96
N VAL A 286 -0.20 -23.80 -15.81
CA VAL A 286 -1.29 -22.80 -15.86
C VAL A 286 -2.63 -23.47 -16.19
N LEU A 287 -2.67 -24.37 -17.18
CA LEU A 287 -3.89 -25.11 -17.52
C LEU A 287 -4.38 -25.98 -16.36
N PHE A 288 -3.47 -26.70 -15.70
CA PHE A 288 -3.81 -27.54 -14.56
C PHE A 288 -4.37 -26.73 -13.40
N VAL A 289 -3.69 -25.65 -12.99
CA VAL A 289 -4.15 -24.75 -11.93
C VAL A 289 -5.50 -24.14 -12.28
N THR A 290 -5.68 -23.69 -13.52
CA THR A 290 -6.94 -23.13 -14.00
C THR A 290 -8.09 -24.13 -13.87
N LEU A 291 -7.87 -25.39 -14.29
CA LEU A 291 -8.85 -26.45 -14.15
C LEU A 291 -9.18 -26.75 -12.68
N VAL A 292 -8.17 -26.83 -11.82
CA VAL A 292 -8.36 -27.07 -10.38
C VAL A 292 -9.15 -25.94 -9.73
N VAL A 293 -8.83 -24.68 -10.04
CA VAL A 293 -9.54 -23.50 -9.52
C VAL A 293 -10.98 -23.47 -10.04
N TYR A 294 -11.20 -23.77 -11.32
CA TYR A 294 -12.52 -23.78 -11.93
C TYR A 294 -13.42 -24.89 -11.36
N GLU A 295 -12.93 -26.13 -11.30
CA GLU A 295 -13.69 -27.27 -10.78
C GLU A 295 -13.82 -27.24 -9.25
N GLY A 296 -12.76 -26.88 -8.53
CA GLY A 296 -12.81 -26.69 -7.08
C GLY A 296 -13.75 -25.55 -6.69
N GLY A 297 -13.71 -24.45 -7.43
CA GLY A 297 -14.57 -23.29 -7.22
C GLY A 297 -16.06 -23.63 -7.30
N LYS A 298 -16.47 -24.51 -8.23
CA LYS A 298 -17.87 -24.98 -8.35
C LYS A 298 -18.36 -25.74 -7.10
N ARG A 299 -17.47 -26.45 -6.40
CA ARG A 299 -17.83 -27.33 -5.27
C ARG A 299 -17.98 -26.62 -3.93
N ILE A 300 -17.47 -25.40 -3.79
CA ILE A 300 -17.55 -24.64 -2.53
C ILE A 300 -18.98 -24.06 -2.37
N PRO A 301 -19.76 -24.43 -1.33
CA PRO A 301 -21.05 -23.81 -1.08
C PRO A 301 -20.88 -22.34 -0.66
N VAL A 302 -21.69 -21.44 -1.22
CA VAL A 302 -21.67 -20.00 -0.88
C VAL A 302 -22.58 -19.76 0.32
N ASP A 303 -22.29 -20.43 1.44
CA ASP A 303 -23.13 -20.38 2.64
C ASP A 303 -22.39 -19.68 3.78
N VAL A 304 -22.11 -18.38 3.58
CA VAL A 304 -21.52 -17.50 4.62
C VAL A 304 -22.27 -16.16 4.75
N ALA A 305 -23.16 -15.82 3.81
CA ALA A 305 -23.94 -14.57 3.89
C ALA A 305 -25.23 -14.70 4.72
N SER A 306 -25.72 -15.92 4.99
CA SER A 306 -26.97 -16.18 5.71
C SER A 306 -26.84 -16.11 7.24
N ARG A 307 -25.62 -16.09 7.80
CA ARG A 307 -25.38 -16.11 9.26
C ARG A 307 -25.14 -14.75 9.92
N ILE A 308 -25.07 -13.66 9.16
CA ILE A 308 -24.80 -12.31 9.71
C ILE A 308 -26.07 -11.44 9.74
N GLY A 309 -27.19 -11.91 9.16
CA GLY A 309 -28.48 -11.19 9.16
C GLY A 309 -29.50 -11.63 10.21
N SER A 310 -29.15 -12.56 11.12
CA SER A 310 -30.07 -13.10 12.13
C SER A 310 -29.50 -13.10 13.56
N ARG A 311 -28.88 -11.99 13.94
CA ARG A 311 -28.73 -11.64 15.36
C ARG A 311 -29.35 -10.27 15.56
N ASP A 312 -30.63 -10.34 15.96
CA ASP A 312 -31.40 -9.45 16.83
C ASP A 312 -31.00 -7.97 16.90
#